data_AF-A0A832ADZ6-F1
#
_entry.id   AF-A0A832ADZ6-F1
#
_cell.length_a   1.000
_cell.length_b   1.000
_cell.length_c   1.000
_cell.angle_alpha   90.00
_cell.angle_beta   90.00
_cell.angle_gamma   90.00
#
_symmetry.space_group_name_H-M   'P 1'
#
loop_
_entity.id
_entity.type
_entity.pdbx_description
1 polymer ?
#
loop_
_entity_poly.entity_id
_entity_poly.type
_entity_poly.pdbx_seq_one_letter_code
_entity_poly.pdbx_strand_id
1 'polypeptide(L)'
;SKLLTLLASNNSRKSESFIKTEGLILSVIAMFITLYTYQALHGGLYGKLYNLSKLPKIEILNAKIKTNGSLNLTIYRTNGPDTYGAFVEEIAVLDNKGNVVENIKPNIKNITKNDIKNYYFNKITPNKFSLVVPLGAKATININPQKDISLTSGNYTVELTDVSGLKWTKKITLN
;
A
#
# COMPACT_ATOMS: atom_id res chain seq x y z
N SER A 1 -38.92 1.09 11.03
CA SER A 1 -38.72 2.56 11.11
C SER A 1 -39.83 3.24 10.34
N LYS A 2 -40.46 4.29 10.90
CA LYS A 2 -41.48 5.11 10.19
C LYS A 2 -41.00 5.58 8.81
N LEU A 3 -39.68 5.77 8.67
CA LEU A 3 -39.03 6.12 7.41
C LEU A 3 -39.18 5.03 6.33
N LEU A 4 -38.99 3.74 6.69
CA LEU A 4 -39.15 2.64 5.74
C LEU A 4 -40.61 2.45 5.32
N THR A 5 -41.56 2.66 6.24
CA THR A 5 -42.99 2.54 5.94
C THR A 5 -43.48 3.68 5.05
N LEU A 6 -42.93 4.89 5.21
CA LEU A 6 -43.18 6.05 4.35
C LEU A 6 -42.63 5.82 2.93
N LEU A 7 -41.41 5.28 2.82
CA LEU A 7 -40.77 4.96 1.53
C LEU A 7 -41.47 3.81 0.79
N ALA A 8 -42.09 2.87 1.51
CA ALA A 8 -42.77 1.70 0.95
C ALA A 8 -44.27 1.93 0.67
N SER A 9 -44.85 3.05 1.11
CA SER A 9 -46.28 3.32 0.88
C SER A 9 -46.51 3.83 -0.55
N ASN A 10 -47.18 3.03 -1.37
CA ASN A 10 -47.54 3.37 -2.74
C ASN A 10 -48.76 4.31 -2.78
N ASN A 11 -48.63 5.51 -2.22
CA ASN A 11 -49.63 6.56 -2.32
C ASN A 11 -48.97 7.85 -2.85
N SER A 12 -48.79 7.94 -4.17
CA SER A 12 -47.98 8.99 -4.79
C SER A 12 -48.74 9.80 -5.83
N ARG A 13 -49.81 10.49 -5.42
CA ARG A 13 -50.12 11.81 -5.99
C ARG A 13 -49.35 12.88 -5.20
N LYS A 14 -48.02 12.82 -5.23
CA LYS A 14 -47.19 13.93 -4.76
C LYS A 14 -47.35 15.09 -5.75
N SER A 15 -47.60 16.31 -5.26
CA SER A 15 -47.71 17.47 -6.15
C SER A 15 -46.36 17.77 -6.81
N GLU A 16 -46.38 18.30 -8.02
CA GLU A 16 -45.16 18.66 -8.76
C GLU A 16 -44.27 19.63 -7.96
N SER A 17 -44.89 20.57 -7.24
CA SER A 17 -44.18 21.48 -6.33
C SER A 17 -43.47 20.74 -5.20
N PHE A 18 -44.08 19.69 -4.65
CA PHE A 18 -43.46 18.91 -3.58
C PHE A 18 -42.24 18.13 -4.08
N ILE A 19 -42.34 17.53 -5.28
CA ILE A 19 -41.21 16.83 -5.94
C ILE A 19 -40.07 17.80 -6.25
N LYS A 20 -40.39 19.00 -6.77
CA LYS A 20 -39.40 20.06 -7.04
C LYS A 20 -38.67 20.49 -5.78
N THR A 21 -39.39 20.69 -4.67
CA THR A 21 -38.80 21.05 -3.39
C THR A 21 -37.93 19.92 -2.82
N GLU A 22 -38.39 18.67 -2.84
CA GLU A 22 -37.58 17.51 -2.43
C GLU A 22 -36.28 17.41 -3.26
N GLY A 23 -36.39 17.55 -4.59
CA GLY A 23 -35.24 17.53 -5.49
C GLY A 23 -34.24 18.64 -5.24
N LEU A 24 -34.72 19.86 -4.95
CA LEU A 24 -33.87 20.99 -4.59
C LEU A 24 -33.12 20.72 -3.29
N ILE A 25 -33.81 20.25 -2.25
CA ILE A 25 -33.20 19.90 -0.96
C ILE A 25 -32.12 18.84 -1.14
N LEU A 26 -32.42 17.77 -1.89
CA LEU A 26 -31.45 16.70 -2.16
C LEU A 26 -30.22 17.21 -2.92
N SER A 27 -30.42 18.11 -3.88
CA SER A 27 -29.33 18.71 -4.67
C SER A 27 -28.43 19.59 -3.81
N VAL A 28 -29.00 20.39 -2.92
CA VAL A 28 -28.23 21.20 -1.97
C VAL A 28 -27.43 20.32 -1.03
N ILE A 29 -28.03 19.25 -0.49
CA ILE A 29 -27.32 18.28 0.36
C ILE A 29 -26.17 17.62 -0.41
N ALA A 30 -26.42 17.14 -1.62
CA ALA A 30 -25.40 16.53 -2.48
C ALA A 30 -24.24 17.50 -2.75
N MET A 31 -24.55 18.77 -3.06
CA MET A 31 -23.56 19.82 -3.25
C MET A 31 -22.66 19.98 -2.01
N PHE A 32 -23.24 20.09 -0.81
CA PHE A 32 -22.45 20.23 0.41
C PHE A 32 -21.61 18.99 0.72
N ILE A 33 -22.12 17.78 0.49
CA ILE A 33 -21.33 16.54 0.64
C ILE A 33 -20.15 16.54 -0.33
N THR A 34 -20.38 16.87 -1.61
CA THR A 34 -19.33 16.94 -2.63
C THR A 34 -18.26 17.98 -2.27
N LEU A 35 -18.67 19.19 -1.89
CA LEU A 35 -17.74 20.25 -1.50
C LEU A 35 -16.95 19.88 -0.25
N TYR A 36 -17.61 19.34 0.78
CA TYR A 36 -16.98 18.91 2.01
C TYR A 36 -15.94 17.81 1.75
N THR A 37 -16.32 16.76 1.02
CA THR A 37 -15.42 15.65 0.70
C THR A 37 -14.23 16.10 -0.15
N TYR A 38 -14.45 16.99 -1.12
CA TYR A 38 -13.37 17.54 -1.93
C TYR A 38 -12.38 18.36 -1.09
N GLN A 39 -12.88 19.15 -0.14
CA GLN A 39 -12.01 19.84 0.80
C GLN A 39 -11.29 18.88 1.74
N ALA A 40 -12.00 17.91 2.34
CA ALA A 40 -11.45 17.01 3.35
C ALA A 40 -10.39 16.03 2.80
N LEU A 41 -10.50 15.63 1.53
CA LEU A 41 -9.58 14.67 0.92
C LEU A 41 -8.46 15.31 0.11
N HIS A 42 -8.69 16.51 -0.43
CA HIS A 42 -7.76 17.16 -1.37
C HIS A 42 -7.34 18.58 -0.98
N GLY A 43 -8.01 19.23 -0.02
CA GLY A 43 -7.83 20.66 0.21
C GLY A 43 -8.23 21.51 -1.01
N GLY A 44 -9.19 21.02 -1.80
CA GLY A 44 -9.45 21.52 -3.15
C GLY A 44 -10.28 22.79 -3.27
N LEU A 45 -10.88 23.29 -2.18
CA LEU A 45 -11.64 24.56 -2.18
C LEU A 45 -10.78 25.71 -1.64
N TYR A 46 -10.11 25.51 -0.51
CA TYR A 46 -9.27 26.52 0.12
C TYR A 46 -8.06 25.90 0.82
N GLY A 47 -6.93 26.60 0.81
CA GLY A 47 -5.68 26.14 1.42
C GLY A 47 -4.75 25.41 0.44
N LYS A 48 -3.79 24.66 0.98
CA LYS A 48 -2.83 23.91 0.15
C LYS A 48 -3.46 22.61 -0.33
N LEU A 49 -3.37 22.37 -1.63
CA LEU A 49 -3.75 21.10 -2.23
C LEU A 49 -2.85 19.98 -1.67
N TYR A 50 -3.46 18.88 -1.22
CA TYR A 50 -2.75 17.67 -0.84
C TYR A 50 -3.40 16.45 -1.47
N ASN A 51 -2.64 15.35 -1.54
CA ASN A 51 -3.15 14.09 -2.05
C ASN A 51 -2.71 12.98 -1.11
N LEU A 52 -3.68 12.37 -0.42
CA LEU A 52 -3.44 11.28 0.54
C LEU A 52 -2.85 10.03 -0.13
N SER A 53 -3.03 9.87 -1.43
CA SER A 53 -2.49 8.78 -2.23
C SER A 53 -1.25 9.18 -3.04
N LYS A 54 -0.54 10.27 -2.68
CA LYS A 54 0.62 10.75 -3.44
C LYS A 54 1.81 9.78 -3.38
N LEU A 55 2.05 9.15 -2.24
CA LEU A 55 3.23 8.32 -2.00
C LEU A 55 2.84 6.85 -1.86
N PRO A 56 3.60 5.92 -2.45
CA PRO A 56 3.41 4.50 -2.20
C PRO A 56 3.61 4.17 -0.73
N LYS A 57 2.87 3.17 -0.24
CA LYS A 57 3.08 2.57 1.08
C LYS A 57 3.17 1.07 0.96
N ILE A 58 4.29 0.51 1.40
CA ILE A 58 4.49 -0.94 1.51
C ILE A 58 4.49 -1.33 2.98
N GLU A 59 3.76 -2.40 3.28
CA GLU A 59 3.80 -3.09 4.56
C GLU A 59 4.60 -4.38 4.43
N ILE A 60 5.54 -4.58 5.36
CA ILE A 60 6.36 -5.78 5.47
C ILE A 60 5.76 -6.67 6.55
N LEU A 61 5.36 -7.88 6.16
CA LEU A 61 4.65 -8.85 6.97
C LEU A 61 5.46 -10.16 6.99
N ASN A 62 5.34 -10.92 8.07
CA ASN A 62 5.91 -12.27 8.21
C ASN A 62 7.40 -12.38 7.83
N ALA A 63 8.18 -11.31 8.02
CA ALA A 63 9.60 -11.31 7.67
C ALA A 63 10.37 -12.22 8.63
N LYS A 64 11.11 -13.18 8.05
CA LYS A 64 11.92 -14.18 8.73
C LYS A 64 13.27 -14.26 8.02
N ILE A 65 14.34 -14.12 8.79
CA ILE A 65 15.71 -14.30 8.32
C ILE A 65 16.28 -15.59 8.88
N LYS A 66 17.22 -16.22 8.17
CA LYS A 66 17.98 -17.38 8.63
C LYS A 66 19.43 -16.99 8.91
N THR A 67 20.15 -17.83 9.65
CA THR A 67 21.56 -17.64 9.97
C THR A 67 22.45 -17.49 8.73
N ASN A 68 22.09 -18.12 7.61
CA ASN A 68 22.81 -18.00 6.34
C ASN A 68 22.46 -16.72 5.53
N GLY A 69 21.63 -15.81 6.05
CA GLY A 69 21.17 -14.61 5.33
C GLY A 69 19.95 -14.83 4.44
N SER A 70 19.44 -16.05 4.27
CA SER A 70 18.20 -16.25 3.50
C SER A 70 17.02 -15.53 4.16
N LEU A 71 16.35 -14.67 3.39
CA LEU A 71 15.26 -13.82 3.87
C LEU A 71 13.94 -14.22 3.20
N ASN A 72 12.94 -14.54 4.00
CA ASN A 72 11.57 -14.72 3.54
C ASN A 72 10.72 -13.59 4.10
N LEU A 73 10.00 -12.86 3.24
CA LEU A 73 9.06 -11.86 3.71
C LEU A 73 7.82 -11.77 2.82
N THR A 74 6.73 -11.30 3.39
CA THR A 74 5.54 -10.91 2.63
C THR A 74 5.50 -9.39 2.52
N ILE A 75 5.36 -8.85 1.32
CA ILE A 75 5.12 -7.42 1.12
C ILE A 75 3.70 -7.20 0.61
N TYR A 76 3.09 -6.10 1.06
CA TYR A 76 1.78 -5.65 0.61
C TYR A 76 1.78 -4.15 0.36
N ARG A 77 1.42 -3.71 -0.85
CA ARG A 77 1.25 -2.30 -1.13
C ARG A 77 -0.18 -1.84 -0.83
N THR A 78 -0.33 -1.07 0.24
CA THR A 78 -1.64 -0.61 0.75
C THR A 78 -2.11 0.70 0.12
N ASN A 79 -1.19 1.65 -0.10
CA ASN A 79 -1.54 2.99 -0.59
C ASN A 79 -0.61 3.45 -1.74
N GLY A 80 -0.95 4.60 -2.31
CA GLY A 80 -0.21 5.30 -3.36
C GLY A 80 -1.00 5.38 -4.67
N PRO A 81 -0.45 6.06 -5.69
CA PRO A 81 -1.17 6.26 -6.94
C PRO A 81 -1.03 5.03 -7.85
N ASP A 82 -2.08 4.68 -8.59
CA ASP A 82 -2.03 3.56 -9.54
C ASP A 82 -1.05 3.79 -10.70
N THR A 83 -0.89 5.05 -11.10
CA THR A 83 -0.04 5.46 -12.23
C THR A 83 1.45 5.33 -11.94
N TYR A 84 1.85 5.22 -10.67
CA TYR A 84 3.23 5.01 -10.26
C TYR A 84 3.34 3.77 -9.37
N GLY A 85 4.07 2.77 -9.85
CA GLY A 85 4.47 1.60 -9.06
C GLY A 85 5.27 2.01 -7.83
N ALA A 86 5.31 1.17 -6.80
CA ALA A 86 6.47 1.19 -5.91
C ALA A 86 7.56 0.34 -6.57
N PHE A 87 8.77 0.87 -6.66
CA PHE A 87 9.91 0.25 -7.31
C PHE A 87 11.00 0.05 -6.27
N VAL A 88 10.96 -1.09 -5.60
CA VAL A 88 11.94 -1.42 -4.56
C VAL A 88 13.27 -1.75 -5.22
N GLU A 89 14.28 -0.91 -5.04
CA GLU A 89 15.61 -1.07 -5.62
C GLU A 89 16.63 -1.68 -4.66
N GLU A 90 16.32 -1.65 -3.36
CA GLU A 90 17.19 -2.16 -2.30
C GLU A 90 16.36 -2.85 -1.21
N ILE A 91 16.86 -3.99 -0.75
CA ILE A 91 16.40 -4.69 0.44
C ILE A 91 17.61 -4.85 1.35
N ALA A 92 17.66 -4.07 2.42
CA ALA A 92 18.73 -4.10 3.39
C ALA A 92 18.30 -4.82 4.67
N VAL A 93 19.22 -5.57 5.25
CA VAL A 93 19.10 -6.08 6.62
C VAL A 93 20.09 -5.32 7.48
N LEU A 94 19.58 -4.70 8.53
CA LEU A 94 20.35 -3.91 9.48
C LEU A 94 20.46 -4.65 10.82
N ASP A 95 21.63 -4.58 11.45
CA ASP A 95 21.84 -5.04 12.83
C ASP A 95 21.17 -4.10 13.86
N ASN A 96 21.30 -4.40 15.16
CA ASN A 96 20.73 -3.57 16.22
C ASN A 96 21.32 -2.14 16.28
N LYS A 97 22.51 -1.93 15.71
CA LYS A 97 23.23 -0.67 15.68
C LYS A 97 22.90 0.15 14.43
N GLY A 98 22.13 -0.42 13.49
CA GLY A 98 21.80 0.20 12.22
C GLY A 98 22.86 0.00 11.13
N ASN A 99 23.82 -0.92 11.32
CA ASN A 99 24.78 -1.26 10.27
C ASN A 99 24.15 -2.24 9.28
N VAL A 100 24.40 -2.03 7.99
CA VAL A 100 23.95 -2.93 6.93
C VAL A 100 24.78 -4.21 6.94
N VAL A 101 24.17 -5.30 7.41
CA VAL A 101 24.79 -6.64 7.41
C VAL A 101 24.56 -7.37 6.10
N GLU A 102 23.46 -7.06 5.43
CA GLU A 102 23.12 -7.61 4.13
C GLU A 102 22.42 -6.58 3.26
N ASN A 103 22.72 -6.61 1.97
CA ASN A 103 22.11 -5.73 0.98
C ASN A 103 21.80 -6.54 -0.29
N ILE A 104 20.53 -6.60 -0.65
CA ILE A 104 20.04 -7.28 -1.84
C ILE A 104 19.42 -6.26 -2.80
N LYS A 105 19.86 -6.31 -4.06
CA LYS A 105 19.16 -5.63 -5.16
C LYS A 105 18.08 -6.57 -5.70
N PRO A 106 16.78 -6.30 -5.53
CA PRO A 106 15.70 -7.24 -5.86
C PRO A 106 15.31 -7.15 -7.35
N ASN A 107 16.31 -7.22 -8.21
CA ASN A 107 16.15 -7.20 -9.67
C ASN A 107 16.11 -8.63 -10.24
N ILE A 108 15.87 -8.74 -11.54
CA ILE A 108 15.73 -10.01 -12.26
C ILE A 108 16.97 -10.94 -12.18
N LYS A 109 18.15 -10.42 -11.82
CA LYS A 109 19.36 -11.24 -11.65
C LYS A 109 19.36 -11.99 -10.31
N ASN A 110 18.75 -11.40 -9.28
CA ASN A 110 18.80 -11.90 -7.91
C ASN A 110 17.48 -12.52 -7.44
N ILE A 111 16.36 -12.11 -8.04
CA ILE A 111 15.03 -12.61 -7.73
C ILE A 111 14.35 -12.99 -9.04
N THR A 112 13.90 -14.23 -9.12
CA THR A 112 13.14 -14.77 -10.24
C THR A 112 11.65 -14.79 -9.93
N LYS A 113 10.82 -15.07 -10.94
CA LYS A 113 9.37 -15.21 -10.74
C LYS A 113 9.00 -16.37 -9.81
N ASN A 114 9.83 -17.42 -9.74
CA ASN A 114 9.58 -18.59 -8.89
C ASN A 114 9.81 -18.29 -7.41
N ASP A 115 10.63 -17.27 -7.13
CA ASP A 115 10.91 -16.80 -5.77
C ASP A 115 9.74 -15.97 -5.20
N ILE A 116 8.77 -15.59 -6.04
CA ILE A 116 7.67 -14.69 -5.71
C ILE A 116 6.33 -15.42 -5.81
N LYS A 117 5.69 -15.64 -4.67
CA LYS A 117 4.32 -16.17 -4.58
C LYS A 117 3.33 -15.02 -4.41
N ASN A 118 2.70 -14.62 -5.52
CA ASN A 118 1.64 -13.61 -5.55
C ASN A 118 0.32 -14.14 -5.00
N TYR A 119 -0.39 -13.33 -4.21
CA TYR A 119 -1.70 -13.69 -3.62
C TYR A 119 -2.89 -13.14 -4.40
N TYR A 120 -2.70 -12.03 -5.13
CA TYR A 120 -3.78 -11.31 -5.80
C TYR A 120 -3.53 -11.18 -7.30
N PHE A 121 -4.51 -10.64 -8.02
CA PHE A 121 -4.44 -10.41 -9.46
C PHE A 121 -3.30 -9.47 -9.84
N ASN A 122 -3.10 -8.39 -9.09
CA ASN A 122 -1.96 -7.49 -9.27
C ASN A 122 -0.67 -8.18 -8.80
N LYS A 123 0.25 -8.40 -9.74
CA LYS A 123 1.46 -9.21 -9.52
C LYS A 123 2.68 -8.34 -9.26
N ILE A 124 3.41 -8.71 -8.22
CA ILE A 124 4.77 -8.26 -7.95
C ILE A 124 5.70 -9.01 -8.90
N THR A 125 6.54 -8.27 -9.62
CA THR A 125 7.48 -8.83 -10.60
C THR A 125 8.83 -8.11 -10.55
N PRO A 126 9.95 -8.84 -10.71
CA PRO A 126 11.27 -8.24 -10.80
C PRO A 126 11.50 -7.73 -12.22
N ASN A 127 12.11 -6.56 -12.36
CA ASN A 127 12.58 -6.01 -13.64
C ASN A 127 14.12 -5.89 -13.62
N LYS A 128 14.69 -5.21 -14.62
CA LYS A 128 16.16 -5.03 -14.75
C LYS A 128 16.82 -4.31 -13.56
N PHE A 129 16.08 -3.44 -12.87
CA PHE A 129 16.61 -2.52 -11.86
C PHE A 129 16.02 -2.74 -10.46
N SER A 130 14.75 -3.16 -10.38
CA SER A 130 13.96 -3.13 -9.15
C SER A 130 12.90 -4.24 -9.12
N LEU A 131 12.28 -4.38 -7.96
CA LEU A 131 11.04 -5.14 -7.79
C LEU A 131 9.85 -4.19 -7.97
N VAL A 132 9.03 -4.45 -8.97
CA VAL A 132 7.82 -3.67 -9.26
C VAL A 132 6.67 -4.16 -8.39
N VAL A 133 6.10 -3.25 -7.60
CA VAL A 133 4.99 -3.51 -6.68
C VAL A 133 3.80 -2.61 -7.04
N PRO A 134 2.84 -3.11 -7.84
CA PRO A 134 1.61 -2.37 -8.18
C PRO A 134 0.71 -2.13 -6.96
N LEU A 135 -0.20 -1.15 -7.02
CA LEU A 135 -1.14 -0.90 -5.93
C LEU A 135 -1.99 -2.15 -5.65
N GLY A 136 -2.20 -2.45 -4.37
CA GLY A 136 -2.96 -3.63 -3.96
C GLY A 136 -2.24 -4.97 -4.22
N ALA A 137 -1.01 -4.97 -4.73
CA ALA A 137 -0.25 -6.19 -4.93
C ALA A 137 0.28 -6.73 -3.60
N LYS A 138 0.16 -8.04 -3.41
CA LYS A 138 0.65 -8.77 -2.24
C LYS A 138 1.38 -10.03 -2.67
N ALA A 139 2.59 -10.24 -2.16
CA ALA A 139 3.36 -11.45 -2.45
C ALA A 139 4.27 -11.83 -1.28
N THR A 140 4.53 -13.13 -1.17
CA THR A 140 5.63 -13.66 -0.36
C THR A 140 6.84 -13.86 -1.27
N ILE A 141 7.99 -13.39 -0.82
CA ILE A 141 9.24 -13.35 -1.58
C ILE A 141 10.28 -14.13 -0.78
N ASN A 142 10.90 -15.09 -1.44
CA ASN A 142 12.08 -15.79 -0.96
C ASN A 142 13.32 -15.13 -1.55
N ILE A 143 14.26 -14.71 -0.72
CA ILE A 143 15.44 -13.98 -1.14
C ILE A 143 16.66 -14.76 -0.69
N ASN A 144 17.48 -15.11 -1.67
CA ASN A 144 18.77 -15.75 -1.42
C ASN A 144 19.81 -14.69 -1.06
N PRO A 145 20.72 -15.03 -0.13
CA PRO A 145 21.72 -14.10 0.30
C PRO A 145 22.69 -13.75 -0.83
N GLN A 146 23.16 -12.51 -0.85
CA GLN A 146 24.13 -12.03 -1.87
C GLN A 146 25.58 -12.24 -1.47
N LYS A 147 25.82 -12.48 -0.19
CA LYS A 147 27.15 -12.70 0.40
C LYS A 147 27.06 -13.93 1.29
N ASP A 148 28.15 -14.69 1.37
CA ASP A 148 28.29 -15.71 2.41
C ASP A 148 28.43 -15.02 3.76
N ILE A 149 27.33 -15.00 4.51
CA ILE A 149 27.26 -14.41 5.85
C ILE A 149 26.72 -15.46 6.83
N SER A 150 27.19 -15.37 8.07
CA SER A 150 26.66 -16.12 9.20
C SER A 150 26.17 -15.14 10.25
N LEU A 151 24.86 -14.95 10.30
CA LEU A 151 24.18 -14.06 11.23
C LEU A 151 24.02 -14.76 12.58
N THR A 152 24.37 -14.05 13.65
CA THR A 152 24.14 -14.50 15.03
C THR A 152 22.70 -14.22 15.45
N SER A 153 22.16 -15.01 16.38
CA SER A 153 20.86 -14.76 16.97
C SER A 153 20.79 -13.35 17.56
N GLY A 154 19.67 -12.66 17.35
CA GLY A 154 19.52 -11.26 17.72
C GLY A 154 18.42 -10.52 16.97
N ASN A 155 18.34 -9.22 17.22
CA ASN A 155 17.36 -8.34 16.58
C ASN A 155 17.95 -7.70 15.33
N TYR A 156 17.17 -7.72 14.26
CA TYR A 156 17.50 -7.12 12.97
C TYR A 156 16.34 -6.25 12.48
N THR A 157 16.62 -5.39 11.50
CA THR A 157 15.59 -4.62 10.79
C THR A 157 15.70 -4.89 9.31
N VAL A 158 14.60 -5.25 8.67
CA VAL A 158 14.50 -5.30 7.21
C VAL A 158 14.04 -3.92 6.74
N GLU A 159 14.78 -3.33 5.82
CA GLU A 159 14.48 -2.06 5.17
C GLU A 159 14.30 -2.28 3.66
N LEU A 160 13.21 -1.76 3.11
CA LEU A 160 12.96 -1.70 1.67
C LEU A 160 13.11 -0.24 1.22
N THR A 161 13.95 0.01 0.23
CA THR A 161 14.15 1.34 -0.36
C THR A 161 13.52 1.40 -1.75
N ASP A 162 12.66 2.39 -1.96
CA ASP A 162 12.12 2.76 -3.27
C ASP A 162 13.09 3.63 -4.06
N VAL A 163 12.99 3.62 -5.39
CA VAL A 163 13.74 4.53 -6.27
C VAL A 163 13.53 6.02 -5.96
N SER A 164 12.42 6.40 -5.31
CA SER A 164 12.18 7.77 -4.82
C SER A 164 12.93 8.12 -3.52
N GLY A 165 13.63 7.15 -2.91
CA GLY A 165 14.28 7.27 -1.60
C GLY A 165 13.36 7.00 -0.41
N LEU A 166 12.08 6.64 -0.64
CA LEU A 166 11.19 6.21 0.44
C LEU A 166 11.66 4.89 1.04
N LYS A 167 11.57 4.79 2.37
CA LYS A 167 12.02 3.62 3.13
C LYS A 167 10.87 3.03 3.95
N TRP A 168 10.73 1.71 3.90
CA TRP A 168 9.80 0.96 4.74
C TRP A 168 10.56 -0.06 5.57
N THR A 169 10.35 -0.07 6.88
CA THR A 169 11.15 -0.87 7.81
C THR A 169 10.30 -1.83 8.63
N LYS A 170 10.86 -3.00 8.96
CA LYS A 170 10.26 -3.97 9.88
C LYS A 170 11.31 -4.61 10.77
N LYS A 171 11.12 -4.50 12.08
CA LYS A 171 11.94 -5.22 13.06
C LYS A 171 11.61 -6.71 13.02
N ILE A 172 12.64 -7.54 13.06
CA ILE A 172 12.57 -9.00 13.09
C ILE A 172 13.58 -9.53 14.12
N THR A 173 13.37 -10.76 14.57
CA THR A 173 14.29 -11.46 15.46
C THR A 173 14.74 -12.75 14.80
N LEU A 174 16.04 -12.99 14.81
CA LEU A 174 16.67 -14.25 14.45
C LEU A 174 16.91 -15.02 15.74
N ASN A 175 16.29 -16.21 15.85
CA ASN A 175 16.49 -17.12 16.97
C ASN A 175 17.64 -18.06 16.67
#